data_AF-A0A965D9R8-F1
#
_entry.id   AF-A0A965D9R8-F1
#
_cell.length_a   1.000
_cell.length_b   1.000
_cell.length_c   1.000
_cell.angle_alpha   90.00
_cell.angle_beta   90.00
_cell.angle_gamma   90.00
#
_symmetry.space_group_name_H-M   'P 1'
#
loop_
_entity.id
_entity.type
_entity.pdbx_description
1 polymer ?
#
loop_
_entity_poly.entity_id
_entity_poly.type
_entity_poly.pdbx_seq_one_letter_code
_entity_poly.pdbx_strand_id
1 'polypeptide(L)'
;RHRAGQGVTVVISPLIALMQDQVGALHEVGVEAAFLNSTLSGEAAYEVEQRLRRAEFTLLYAAPERVNTPRFLALLDSLQARGLLSLFAIDEAHCVSQWGHDFRPEYRALSLLHERYAKVPRLALTATADALTRTDMVERLQLVGARLFVSSFDRPNLRYTIVEKKDPFQQLLRFVQHEHAGSQGCDSGIVYCQSRKRVEEVATRLSEAGLPALPYHAGLDSDTRQRHQDRFLREDGLIMVATIAFGMGIDKPDVRFVAHLDIPKNIEGYYQETGRAGRDGLPANAWMCYGLQDVVQQRRMIDESPASEAFRHVMRGKLEALLTLAESIHCRRERLLAYFGETAAPPGAQPASPEDSATGARWRCMNCDNCLTPAQVWDGTDAALKLLSTVYRVQQHSGFGFGAGHIMDI
;
A
#
# COMPACT_ATOMS: atom_id res chain seq x y z
N ARG A 1 24.57 0.37 22.28
CA ARG A 1 23.77 1.56 22.65
C ARG A 1 23.25 1.49 24.08
N HIS A 2 22.51 0.44 24.47
CA HIS A 2 22.14 0.16 25.86
C HIS A 2 23.35 0.26 26.83
N ARG A 3 24.45 -0.48 26.56
CA ARG A 3 25.70 -0.41 27.33
C ARG A 3 26.46 0.92 27.27
N ALA A 4 26.10 1.80 26.33
CA ALA A 4 26.72 3.11 26.13
C ALA A 4 25.88 4.25 26.73
N GLY A 5 24.81 3.95 27.47
CA GLY A 5 23.98 4.94 28.15
C GLY A 5 23.17 5.85 27.23
N GLN A 6 22.98 5.48 25.96
CA GLN A 6 22.31 6.34 24.97
C GLN A 6 20.77 6.27 25.01
N GLY A 7 20.19 5.70 26.07
CA GLY A 7 18.75 5.59 26.28
C GLY A 7 18.03 4.60 25.38
N VAL A 8 16.71 4.55 25.54
CA VAL A 8 15.75 3.70 24.84
C VAL A 8 15.12 4.50 23.70
N THR A 9 15.02 3.93 22.51
CA THR A 9 14.20 4.45 21.40
C THR A 9 12.82 3.80 21.45
N VAL A 10 11.76 4.59 21.39
CA VAL A 10 10.39 4.09 21.33
C VAL A 10 9.89 4.20 19.90
N VAL A 11 9.52 3.07 19.30
CA VAL A 11 8.97 2.96 17.96
C VAL A 11 7.47 2.76 18.07
N ILE A 12 6.68 3.73 17.62
CA ILE A 12 5.23 3.63 17.52
C ILE A 12 4.90 3.08 16.14
N SER A 13 4.19 1.94 16.06
CA SER A 13 3.79 1.32 14.79
C SER A 13 2.39 0.73 14.92
N PRO A 14 1.54 0.75 13.86
CA PRO A 14 0.21 0.15 13.91
C PRO A 14 0.24 -1.38 13.72
N LEU A 15 1.40 -1.95 13.40
CA LEU A 15 1.53 -3.29 12.82
C LEU A 15 2.00 -4.32 13.84
N ILE A 16 1.06 -4.76 14.68
CA ILE A 16 1.31 -5.74 15.75
C ILE A 16 2.05 -6.99 15.25
N ALA A 17 1.62 -7.58 14.13
CA ALA A 17 2.25 -8.77 13.58
C ALA A 17 3.69 -8.52 13.12
N LEU A 18 3.96 -7.36 12.52
CA LEU A 18 5.30 -6.98 12.05
C LEU A 18 6.26 -6.68 13.20
N MET A 19 5.77 -6.17 14.33
CA MET A 19 6.62 -5.89 15.49
C MET A 19 7.36 -7.15 15.96
N GLN A 20 6.70 -8.31 15.90
CA GLN A 20 7.31 -9.58 16.32
C GLN A 20 8.45 -9.98 15.37
N ASP A 21 8.23 -9.88 14.06
CA ASP A 21 9.24 -10.20 13.04
C ASP A 21 10.44 -9.23 13.13
N GLN A 22 10.19 -7.93 13.30
CA GLN A 22 11.24 -6.92 13.46
C GLN A 22 12.06 -7.11 14.74
N VAL A 23 11.41 -7.45 15.86
CA VAL A 23 12.11 -7.76 17.12
C VAL A 23 12.92 -9.04 16.99
N GLY A 24 12.39 -10.07 16.31
CA GLY A 24 13.13 -11.29 15.98
C GLY A 24 14.42 -11.00 15.20
N ALA A 25 14.30 -10.28 14.09
CA ALA A 25 15.44 -9.90 13.25
C ALA A 25 16.47 -9.04 14.01
N LEU A 26 16.02 -8.14 14.90
CA LEU A 26 16.90 -7.33 15.74
C LEU A 26 17.69 -8.20 16.74
N HIS A 27 17.07 -9.22 17.32
CA HIS A 27 17.76 -10.16 18.20
C HIS A 27 18.82 -10.98 17.47
N GLU A 28 18.57 -11.40 16.23
CA GLU A 28 19.54 -12.16 15.43
C GLU A 28 20.84 -11.36 15.19
N VAL A 29 20.74 -10.04 15.08
CA VAL A 29 21.91 -9.13 14.95
C VAL A 29 22.41 -8.59 16.28
N GLY A 30 21.91 -9.12 17.41
CA GLY A 30 22.37 -8.79 18.77
C GLY A 30 21.86 -7.46 19.34
N VAL A 31 20.74 -6.94 18.82
CA VAL A 31 20.09 -5.72 19.32
C VAL A 31 18.97 -6.09 20.29
N GLU A 32 19.12 -5.69 21.56
CA GLU A 32 18.06 -5.82 22.57
C GLU A 32 16.85 -4.97 22.18
N ALA A 33 15.76 -5.63 21.84
CA ALA A 33 14.50 -5.01 21.47
C ALA A 33 13.32 -5.75 22.11
N ALA A 34 12.21 -5.04 22.31
CA ALA A 34 10.96 -5.65 22.75
C ALA A 34 9.79 -4.97 22.06
N PHE A 35 8.63 -5.61 22.11
CA PHE A 35 7.37 -5.01 21.68
C PHE A 35 6.36 -5.02 22.82
N LEU A 36 5.38 -4.11 22.73
CA LEU A 36 4.38 -3.90 23.75
C LEU A 36 3.04 -3.60 23.09
N ASN A 37 2.19 -4.62 22.96
CA ASN A 37 0.90 -4.55 22.29
C ASN A 37 -0.16 -5.40 23.04
N SER A 38 -1.37 -5.47 22.49
CA SER A 38 -2.51 -6.17 23.09
C SER A 38 -2.46 -7.70 23.00
N THR A 39 -1.52 -8.28 22.25
CA THR A 39 -1.38 -9.74 22.09
C THR A 39 -0.55 -10.39 23.20
N LEU A 40 0.21 -9.61 23.96
CA LEU A 40 0.98 -10.11 25.09
C LEU A 40 0.06 -10.48 26.27
N SER A 41 0.39 -11.57 26.96
CA SER A 41 -0.20 -11.88 28.26
C SER A 41 0.13 -10.79 29.28
N GLY A 42 -0.68 -10.69 30.35
CA GLY A 42 -0.45 -9.71 31.40
C GLY A 42 0.93 -9.85 32.07
N GLU A 43 1.41 -11.09 32.22
CA GLU A 43 2.72 -11.42 32.77
C GLU A 43 3.85 -10.99 31.83
N ALA A 44 3.78 -11.34 30.55
CA ALA A 44 4.79 -10.96 29.55
C ALA A 44 4.87 -9.43 29.40
N ALA A 45 3.72 -8.75 29.37
CA ALA A 45 3.66 -7.30 29.32
C ALA A 45 4.29 -6.67 30.58
N TYR A 46 4.07 -7.25 31.76
CA TYR A 46 4.68 -6.78 33.01
C TYR A 46 6.20 -6.95 33.00
N GLU A 47 6.71 -8.07 32.52
CA GLU A 47 8.14 -8.33 32.40
C GLU A 47 8.82 -7.29 31.49
N VAL A 48 8.26 -7.06 30.30
CA VAL A 48 8.75 -6.02 29.37
C VAL A 48 8.75 -4.66 30.05
N GLU A 49 7.72 -4.31 30.80
CA GLU A 49 7.66 -3.02 31.52
C GLU A 49 8.71 -2.91 32.63
N GLN A 50 9.03 -3.98 33.36
CA GLN A 50 10.11 -3.97 34.36
C GLN A 50 11.48 -3.77 33.72
N ARG A 51 11.75 -4.47 32.63
CA ARG A 51 13.00 -4.32 31.86
C ARG A 51 13.10 -2.92 31.24
N LEU A 52 11.98 -2.36 30.76
CA LEU A 52 11.91 -0.99 30.28
C LEU A 52 12.23 0.03 31.38
N ARG A 53 11.70 -0.15 32.61
CA ARG A 53 12.06 0.71 33.76
C ARG A 53 13.55 0.70 34.03
N ARG A 54 14.23 -0.41 33.80
CA ARG A 54 15.69 -0.54 33.95
C ARG A 54 16.47 -0.03 32.74
N ALA A 55 15.77 0.41 31.69
CA ALA A 55 16.31 0.86 30.42
C ALA A 55 17.15 -0.22 29.70
N GLU A 56 16.74 -1.48 29.81
CA GLU A 56 17.46 -2.64 29.24
C GLU A 56 17.35 -2.79 27.72
N PHE A 57 16.41 -2.06 27.09
CA PHE A 57 16.20 -2.12 25.65
C PHE A 57 16.93 -1.02 24.90
N THR A 58 17.37 -1.32 23.69
CA THR A 58 17.75 -0.28 22.73
C THR A 58 16.51 0.22 21.99
N LEU A 59 15.60 -0.68 21.60
CA LEU A 59 14.34 -0.35 20.92
C LEU A 59 13.15 -0.96 21.66
N LEU A 60 12.08 -0.18 21.82
CA LEU A 60 10.78 -0.66 22.26
C LEU A 60 9.74 -0.33 21.20
N TYR A 61 9.15 -1.35 20.57
CA TYR A 61 7.98 -1.20 19.73
C TYR A 61 6.73 -1.10 20.60
N ALA A 62 5.86 -0.13 20.31
CA ALA A 62 4.60 0.05 21.01
C ALA A 62 3.48 0.30 20.01
N ALA A 63 2.33 -0.31 20.26
CA ALA A 63 1.12 0.00 19.52
C ALA A 63 0.58 1.39 19.92
N PRO A 64 0.02 2.18 18.98
CA PRO A 64 -0.38 3.57 19.23
C PRO A 64 -1.40 3.69 20.38
N GLU A 65 -2.30 2.72 20.53
CA GLU A 65 -3.29 2.68 21.61
C GLU A 65 -2.67 2.60 23.01
N ARG A 66 -1.43 2.10 23.14
CA ARG A 66 -0.74 2.03 24.44
C ARG A 66 -0.09 3.36 24.82
N VAL A 67 0.29 4.18 23.84
CA VAL A 67 1.13 5.38 24.04
C VAL A 67 0.49 6.37 25.00
N ASN A 68 -0.84 6.51 24.94
CA ASN A 68 -1.58 7.45 25.79
C ASN A 68 -2.09 6.84 27.11
N THR A 69 -1.71 5.60 27.44
CA THR A 69 -2.16 4.97 28.69
C THR A 69 -1.36 5.53 29.88
N PRO A 70 -2.00 5.81 31.04
CA PRO A 70 -1.30 6.34 32.22
C PRO A 70 -0.11 5.47 32.66
N ARG A 71 -0.27 4.13 32.53
CA ARG A 71 0.78 3.16 32.85
C ARG A 71 2.02 3.33 31.96
N PHE A 72 1.81 3.50 30.66
CA PHE A 72 2.91 3.66 29.71
C PHE A 72 3.57 5.04 29.83
N LEU A 73 2.78 6.11 29.99
CA LEU A 73 3.29 7.46 30.21
C LEU A 73 4.18 7.53 31.45
N ALA A 74 3.81 6.87 32.55
CA ALA A 74 4.64 6.81 33.75
C ALA A 74 6.01 6.11 33.52
N LEU A 75 6.08 5.15 32.61
CA LEU A 75 7.35 4.51 32.20
C LEU A 75 8.21 5.49 31.41
N LEU A 76 7.62 6.18 30.44
CA LEU A 76 8.29 7.18 29.61
C LEU A 76 8.79 8.36 30.45
N ASP A 77 8.00 8.85 31.41
CA ASP A 77 8.41 9.93 32.33
C ASP A 77 9.62 9.52 33.17
N SER A 78 9.63 8.27 33.67
CA SER A 78 10.75 7.74 34.45
C SER A 78 12.03 7.68 33.62
N LEU A 79 11.93 7.26 32.35
CA LEU A 79 13.06 7.25 31.41
C LEU A 79 13.52 8.67 31.09
N GLN A 80 12.60 9.59 30.80
CA GLN A 80 12.91 10.99 30.51
C GLN A 80 13.61 11.67 31.68
N ALA A 81 13.11 11.51 32.91
CA ALA A 81 13.69 12.12 34.11
C ALA A 81 15.14 11.66 34.36
N ARG A 82 15.49 10.48 33.87
CA ARG A 82 16.85 9.90 33.94
C ARG A 82 17.71 10.19 32.71
N GLY A 83 17.17 10.90 31.71
CA GLY A 83 17.88 11.15 30.44
C GLY A 83 18.05 9.90 29.57
N LEU A 84 17.23 8.87 29.79
CA LEU A 84 17.31 7.57 29.11
C LEU A 84 16.22 7.38 28.06
N LEU A 85 15.49 8.43 27.69
CA LEU A 85 14.56 8.42 26.57
C LEU A 85 15.19 9.14 25.38
N SER A 86 15.54 8.38 24.34
CA SER A 86 16.48 8.83 23.30
C SER A 86 15.82 9.41 22.05
N LEU A 87 14.72 8.81 21.61
CA LEU A 87 14.07 9.11 20.34
C LEU A 87 12.67 8.49 20.35
N PHE A 88 11.71 9.21 19.76
CA PHE A 88 10.46 8.63 19.27
C PHE A 88 10.54 8.45 17.75
N ALA A 89 10.36 7.22 17.28
CA ALA A 89 10.14 6.93 15.87
C ALA A 89 8.66 6.60 15.68
N ILE A 90 7.97 7.35 14.83
CA ILE A 90 6.56 7.17 14.47
C ILE A 90 6.57 6.55 13.08
N ASP A 91 6.36 5.23 13.03
CA ASP A 91 6.26 4.47 11.79
C ASP A 91 4.85 4.56 11.22
N GLU A 92 4.71 4.35 9.91
CA GLU A 92 3.46 4.54 9.16
C GLU A 92 2.74 5.85 9.52
N ALA A 93 3.52 6.94 9.63
CA ALA A 93 3.05 8.21 10.15
C ALA A 93 1.92 8.84 9.30
N HIS A 94 1.69 8.37 8.08
CA HIS A 94 0.53 8.74 7.26
C HIS A 94 -0.80 8.42 7.95
N CYS A 95 -0.85 7.46 8.89
CA CYS A 95 -2.04 7.11 9.67
C CYS A 95 -2.59 8.27 10.52
N VAL A 96 -1.78 9.28 10.83
CA VAL A 96 -2.26 10.48 11.56
C VAL A 96 -3.16 11.36 10.69
N SER A 97 -2.95 11.31 9.38
CA SER A 97 -3.64 12.18 8.44
C SER A 97 -5.00 11.60 8.11
N GLN A 98 -6.05 12.41 8.27
CA GLN A 98 -7.38 12.04 7.78
C GLN A 98 -7.44 11.99 6.24
N TRP A 99 -6.44 12.56 5.58
CA TRP A 99 -6.27 12.50 4.14
C TRP A 99 -5.39 11.32 3.71
N GLY A 100 -4.79 10.58 4.66
CA GLY A 100 -4.06 9.34 4.38
C GLY A 100 -4.99 8.19 3.99
N HIS A 101 -4.43 7.12 3.42
CA HIS A 101 -5.20 5.95 2.97
C HIS A 101 -5.55 4.96 4.09
N ASP A 102 -4.91 5.04 5.27
CA ASP A 102 -5.18 4.22 6.46
C ASP A 102 -5.27 5.08 7.74
N PHE A 103 -6.19 6.05 7.78
CA PHE A 103 -6.36 6.93 8.94
C PHE A 103 -6.72 6.16 10.23
N ARG A 104 -6.00 6.46 11.32
CA ARG A 104 -6.21 5.86 12.64
C ARG A 104 -6.37 6.94 13.73
N PRO A 105 -7.53 7.01 14.43
CA PRO A 105 -7.75 8.00 15.48
C PRO A 105 -6.68 8.00 16.57
N GLU A 106 -6.12 6.84 16.90
CA GLU A 106 -5.09 6.66 17.93
C GLU A 106 -3.80 7.42 17.59
N TYR A 107 -3.49 7.61 16.31
CA TYR A 107 -2.32 8.39 15.88
C TYR A 107 -2.45 9.87 16.20
N ARG A 108 -3.68 10.41 16.28
CA ARG A 108 -3.88 11.82 16.66
C ARG A 108 -3.41 12.09 18.07
N ALA A 109 -3.48 11.10 18.96
CA ALA A 109 -3.00 11.23 20.33
C ALA A 109 -1.47 11.39 20.40
N LEU A 110 -0.72 11.08 19.33
CA LEU A 110 0.74 11.18 19.33
C LEU A 110 1.26 12.63 19.37
N SER A 111 0.40 13.65 19.20
CA SER A 111 0.78 15.04 19.49
C SER A 111 1.28 15.21 20.93
N LEU A 112 0.78 14.39 21.86
CA LEU A 112 1.23 14.37 23.26
C LEU A 112 2.75 14.21 23.38
N LEU A 113 3.39 13.51 22.44
CA LEU A 113 4.83 13.26 22.46
C LEU A 113 5.61 14.57 22.32
N HIS A 114 5.11 15.52 21.51
CA HIS A 114 5.67 16.86 21.44
C HIS A 114 5.47 17.62 22.75
N GLU A 115 4.22 17.63 23.23
CA GLU A 115 3.78 18.46 24.35
C GLU A 115 4.47 18.06 25.66
N ARG A 116 4.62 16.75 25.89
CA ARG A 116 5.18 16.19 27.14
C ARG A 116 6.69 15.98 27.07
N TYR A 117 7.21 15.60 25.89
CA TYR A 117 8.61 15.20 25.71
C TYR A 117 9.34 16.09 24.70
N ALA A 118 9.12 17.41 24.75
CA ALA A 118 9.63 18.39 23.77
C ALA A 118 11.15 18.32 23.48
N LYS A 119 11.96 17.88 24.46
CA LYS A 119 13.42 17.74 24.32
C LYS A 119 13.87 16.43 23.66
N VAL A 120 12.97 15.45 23.55
CA VAL A 120 13.26 14.15 22.93
C VAL A 120 13.08 14.29 21.42
N PRO A 121 14.09 13.93 20.60
CA PRO A 121 13.95 13.91 19.16
C PRO A 121 12.76 13.06 18.70
N ARG A 122 12.14 13.48 17.59
CA ARG A 122 11.02 12.77 16.95
C ARG A 122 11.35 12.57 15.47
N LEU A 123 11.09 11.36 14.98
CA LEU A 123 11.23 10.95 13.60
C LEU A 123 9.90 10.36 13.14
N ALA A 124 9.34 10.84 12.03
CA ALA A 124 8.14 10.28 11.41
C ALA A 124 8.52 9.67 10.06
N LEU A 125 8.13 8.41 9.84
CA LEU A 125 8.45 7.65 8.64
C LEU A 125 7.17 7.17 7.96
N THR A 126 7.15 7.18 6.63
CA THR A 126 6.08 6.60 5.82
C THR A 126 6.63 6.27 4.44
N ALA A 127 6.15 5.19 3.82
CA ALA A 127 6.48 4.85 2.45
C ALA A 127 5.58 5.55 1.42
N THR A 128 4.34 5.89 1.82
CA THR A 128 3.30 6.42 0.92
C THR A 128 2.66 7.64 1.54
N ALA A 129 3.07 8.82 1.08
CA ALA A 129 2.43 10.08 1.44
C ALA A 129 2.53 11.08 0.29
N ASP A 130 1.37 11.48 -0.25
CA ASP A 130 1.25 12.58 -1.21
C ASP A 130 1.51 13.94 -0.53
N ALA A 131 1.49 15.03 -1.30
CA ALA A 131 1.79 16.36 -0.78
C ALA A 131 0.82 16.82 0.34
N LEU A 132 -0.46 16.49 0.23
CA LEU A 132 -1.48 16.83 1.21
C LEU A 132 -1.28 16.06 2.52
N THR A 133 -1.08 14.74 2.41
CA THR A 133 -0.80 13.85 3.55
C THR A 133 0.46 14.28 4.28
N ARG A 134 1.55 14.61 3.55
CA ARG A 134 2.80 15.10 4.16
C ARG A 134 2.58 16.38 4.96
N THR A 135 1.78 17.31 4.44
CA THR A 135 1.48 18.59 5.11
C THR A 135 0.71 18.34 6.41
N ASP A 136 -0.34 17.53 6.36
CA ASP A 136 -1.16 17.18 7.53
C ASP A 136 -0.34 16.37 8.56
N MET A 137 0.57 15.48 8.13
CA MET A 137 1.51 14.79 9.03
C MET A 137 2.38 15.77 9.83
N VAL A 138 2.97 16.77 9.16
CA VAL A 138 3.83 17.77 9.81
C VAL A 138 3.04 18.59 10.82
N GLU A 139 1.81 18.98 10.47
CA GLU A 139 0.93 19.74 11.35
C GLU A 139 0.50 18.91 12.58
N ARG A 140 -0.06 17.73 12.36
CA ARG A 140 -0.65 16.89 13.41
C ARG A 140 0.37 16.33 14.39
N LEU A 141 1.56 15.97 13.91
CA LEU A 141 2.64 15.48 14.76
C LEU A 141 3.50 16.61 15.33
N GLN A 142 3.15 17.87 15.07
CA GLN A 142 3.87 19.07 15.52
C GLN A 142 5.36 18.98 15.18
N LEU A 143 5.63 18.75 13.89
CA LEU A 143 6.96 18.65 13.29
C LEU A 143 7.32 19.91 12.48
N VAL A 144 6.66 21.04 12.75
CA VAL A 144 6.96 22.31 12.10
C VAL A 144 8.43 22.68 12.35
N GLY A 145 9.17 22.92 11.27
CA GLY A 145 10.62 23.17 11.30
C GLY A 145 11.51 21.92 11.30
N ALA A 146 10.94 20.71 11.30
CA ALA A 146 11.71 19.49 11.10
C ALA A 146 12.26 19.41 9.67
N ARG A 147 13.40 18.72 9.51
CA ARG A 147 13.96 18.42 8.19
C ARG A 147 13.07 17.38 7.48
N LEU A 148 12.63 17.71 6.27
CA LEU A 148 11.87 16.81 5.40
C LEU A 148 12.84 16.11 4.44
N PHE A 149 12.81 14.77 4.45
CA PHE A 149 13.55 13.93 3.51
C PHE A 149 12.54 13.17 2.65
N VAL A 150 12.60 13.36 1.33
CA VAL A 150 11.77 12.64 0.37
C VAL A 150 12.70 11.91 -0.58
N SER A 151 12.67 10.59 -0.52
CA SER A 151 13.34 9.73 -1.51
C SER A 151 12.44 9.57 -2.74
N SER A 152 13.04 9.19 -3.87
CA SER A 152 12.29 8.89 -5.09
C SER A 152 11.30 7.74 -4.86
N PHE A 153 10.13 7.86 -5.49
CA PHE A 153 9.12 6.81 -5.53
C PHE A 153 9.37 5.83 -6.70
N ASP A 154 10.39 6.06 -7.54
CA ASP A 154 10.68 5.19 -8.67
C ASP A 154 11.17 3.79 -8.24
N ARG A 155 10.63 2.78 -8.92
CA ARG A 155 11.05 1.38 -8.81
C ARG A 155 11.45 0.91 -10.21
N PRO A 156 12.70 1.16 -10.64
CA PRO A 156 13.14 0.90 -12.01
C PRO A 156 12.89 -0.51 -12.49
N ASN A 157 13.08 -1.47 -11.58
CA ASN A 157 12.93 -2.89 -11.81
C ASN A 157 11.48 -3.38 -11.93
N LEU A 158 10.48 -2.57 -11.56
CA LEU A 158 9.07 -2.97 -11.58
C LEU A 158 8.37 -2.54 -12.88
N ARG A 159 7.90 -3.53 -13.65
CA ARG A 159 7.13 -3.32 -14.88
C ARG A 159 5.64 -3.20 -14.58
N TYR A 160 5.03 -2.07 -14.93
CA TYR A 160 3.60 -1.84 -14.74
C TYR A 160 2.81 -2.24 -15.99
N THR A 161 1.79 -3.08 -15.82
CA THR A 161 0.88 -3.54 -16.87
C THR A 161 -0.56 -3.46 -16.38
N ILE A 162 -1.42 -2.76 -17.11
CA ILE A 162 -2.84 -2.64 -16.80
C ILE A 162 -3.66 -3.12 -18.00
N VAL A 163 -4.52 -4.11 -17.79
CA VAL A 163 -5.35 -4.69 -18.84
C VAL A 163 -6.84 -4.51 -18.55
N GLU A 164 -7.63 -4.43 -19.61
CA GLU A 164 -9.08 -4.47 -19.51
C GLU A 164 -9.55 -5.85 -19.00
N LYS A 165 -10.47 -5.86 -18.03
CA LYS A 165 -10.97 -7.08 -17.37
C LYS A 165 -11.90 -7.86 -18.29
N LYS A 166 -11.41 -8.98 -18.83
CA LYS A 166 -12.13 -9.92 -19.71
C LYS A 166 -11.76 -11.35 -19.33
N ASP A 167 -12.66 -12.04 -18.63
CA ASP A 167 -12.37 -13.32 -17.98
C ASP A 167 -11.09 -13.24 -17.09
N PRO A 168 -11.16 -12.50 -15.97
CA PRO A 168 -10.00 -12.10 -15.18
C PRO A 168 -9.13 -13.28 -14.72
N PHE A 169 -9.75 -14.42 -14.42
CA PHE A 169 -8.98 -15.60 -14.02
C PHE A 169 -8.14 -16.15 -15.17
N GLN A 170 -8.70 -16.29 -16.37
CA GLN A 170 -7.93 -16.77 -17.52
C GLN A 170 -6.85 -15.78 -17.93
N GLN A 171 -7.09 -14.47 -17.79
CA GLN A 171 -6.04 -13.46 -17.98
C GLN A 171 -4.90 -13.61 -16.98
N LEU A 172 -5.21 -13.75 -15.68
CA LEU A 172 -4.22 -14.00 -14.65
C LEU A 172 -3.44 -15.29 -14.91
N LEU A 173 -4.14 -16.38 -15.22
CA LEU A 173 -3.52 -17.68 -15.47
C LEU A 173 -2.53 -17.60 -16.64
N ARG A 174 -2.93 -16.98 -17.77
CA ARG A 174 -2.03 -16.76 -18.91
C ARG A 174 -0.83 -15.89 -18.55
N PHE A 175 -1.04 -14.82 -17.80
CA PHE A 175 0.04 -13.96 -17.32
C PHE A 175 1.06 -14.75 -16.49
N VAL A 176 0.61 -15.48 -15.47
CA VAL A 176 1.50 -16.28 -14.62
C VAL A 176 2.20 -17.37 -15.42
N GLN A 177 1.48 -18.11 -16.27
CA GLN A 177 2.05 -19.20 -17.05
C GLN A 177 3.07 -18.75 -18.10
N HIS A 178 2.89 -17.59 -18.72
CA HIS A 178 3.78 -17.11 -19.78
C HIS A 178 4.98 -16.33 -19.26
N GLU A 179 4.82 -15.59 -18.16
CA GLU A 179 5.86 -14.66 -17.67
C GLU A 179 6.55 -15.14 -16.39
N HIS A 180 5.90 -16.01 -15.62
CA HIS A 180 6.33 -16.36 -14.27
C HIS A 180 6.33 -17.87 -13.99
N ALA A 181 6.08 -18.70 -15.00
CA ALA A 181 6.19 -20.15 -14.90
C ALA A 181 7.04 -20.69 -16.03
N GLY A 182 7.83 -21.71 -15.73
CA GLY A 182 8.68 -22.37 -16.70
C GLY A 182 9.09 -23.76 -16.26
N SER A 183 10.06 -24.34 -16.97
CA SER A 183 10.57 -25.69 -16.69
C SER A 183 11.16 -25.88 -15.29
N GLN A 184 11.55 -24.78 -14.64
CA GLN A 184 12.18 -24.77 -13.30
C GLN A 184 11.16 -24.53 -12.17
N GLY A 185 9.87 -24.31 -12.48
CA GLY A 185 8.83 -24.00 -11.50
C GLY A 185 8.10 -22.70 -11.79
N CYS A 186 7.41 -22.18 -10.78
CA CYS A 186 6.74 -20.88 -10.78
C CYS A 186 7.54 -19.90 -9.92
N ASP A 187 7.48 -18.62 -10.26
CA ASP A 187 7.97 -17.56 -9.38
C ASP A 187 7.02 -17.33 -8.20
N SER A 188 7.55 -16.82 -7.08
CA SER A 188 6.73 -16.33 -5.98
C SER A 188 5.98 -15.06 -6.37
N GLY A 189 4.69 -14.98 -6.02
CA GLY A 189 3.85 -13.85 -6.36
C GLY A 189 2.73 -13.58 -5.37
N ILE A 190 2.12 -12.40 -5.46
CA ILE A 190 0.96 -12.01 -4.66
C ILE A 190 -0.20 -11.69 -5.60
N VAL A 191 -1.40 -12.20 -5.31
CA VAL A 191 -2.62 -11.92 -6.07
C VAL A 191 -3.63 -11.25 -5.14
N TYR A 192 -3.96 -9.99 -5.39
CA TYR A 192 -4.94 -9.22 -4.63
C TYR A 192 -6.36 -9.34 -5.19
N CYS A 193 -7.30 -9.66 -4.31
CA CYS A 193 -8.73 -9.75 -4.56
C CYS A 193 -9.51 -8.91 -3.54
N GLN A 194 -10.68 -8.38 -3.92
CA GLN A 194 -11.47 -7.53 -3.01
C GLN A 194 -12.22 -8.28 -1.89
N SER A 195 -12.53 -9.58 -2.06
CA SER A 195 -13.35 -10.33 -1.11
C SER A 195 -12.70 -11.65 -0.66
N ARG A 196 -13.01 -12.09 0.57
CA ARG A 196 -12.52 -13.36 1.15
C ARG A 196 -12.90 -14.56 0.28
N LYS A 197 -14.17 -14.59 -0.16
CA LYS A 197 -14.68 -15.63 -1.05
C LYS A 197 -13.86 -15.75 -2.34
N ARG A 198 -13.56 -14.61 -2.98
CA ARG A 198 -12.78 -14.56 -4.22
C ARG A 198 -11.33 -14.98 -3.99
N VAL A 199 -10.75 -14.67 -2.83
CA VAL A 199 -9.43 -15.16 -2.43
C VAL A 199 -9.39 -16.69 -2.39
N GLU A 200 -10.34 -17.31 -1.69
CA GLU A 200 -10.41 -18.78 -1.60
C GLU A 200 -10.64 -19.43 -2.98
N GLU A 201 -11.58 -18.88 -3.76
CA GLU A 201 -11.90 -19.37 -5.12
C GLU A 201 -10.67 -19.29 -6.04
N VAL A 202 -9.95 -18.17 -6.05
CA VAL A 202 -8.78 -17.98 -6.92
C VAL A 202 -7.60 -18.85 -6.48
N ALA A 203 -7.34 -18.96 -5.18
CA ALA A 203 -6.27 -19.84 -4.66
C ALA A 203 -6.51 -21.31 -5.04
N THR A 204 -7.76 -21.77 -4.91
CA THR A 204 -8.16 -23.12 -5.28
C THR A 204 -7.95 -23.35 -6.78
N ARG A 205 -8.45 -22.46 -7.63
CA ARG A 205 -8.34 -22.60 -9.09
C ARG A 205 -6.91 -22.51 -9.61
N LEU A 206 -6.05 -21.69 -8.99
CA LEU A 206 -4.62 -21.66 -9.32
C LEU A 206 -3.94 -22.98 -8.97
N SER A 207 -4.26 -23.54 -7.80
CA SER A 207 -3.76 -24.85 -7.37
C SER A 207 -4.21 -25.98 -8.29
N GLU A 208 -5.48 -25.98 -8.71
CA GLU A 208 -6.03 -26.92 -9.70
C GLU A 208 -5.34 -26.80 -11.08
N ALA A 209 -4.88 -25.60 -11.43
CA ALA A 209 -4.09 -25.33 -12.63
C ALA A 209 -2.59 -25.67 -12.49
N GLY A 210 -2.18 -26.27 -11.37
CA GLY A 210 -0.81 -26.70 -11.11
C GLY A 210 0.13 -25.60 -10.59
N LEU A 211 -0.41 -24.44 -10.17
CA LEU A 211 0.36 -23.35 -9.59
C LEU A 211 0.22 -23.36 -8.06
N PRO A 212 1.31 -23.49 -7.27
CA PRO A 212 1.22 -23.53 -5.82
C PRO A 212 0.62 -22.23 -5.27
N ALA A 213 -0.60 -22.27 -4.73
CA ALA A 213 -1.29 -21.09 -4.24
C ALA A 213 -1.94 -21.29 -2.87
N LEU A 214 -1.85 -20.27 -2.00
CA LEU A 214 -2.50 -20.27 -0.68
C LEU A 214 -3.39 -19.03 -0.50
N PRO A 215 -4.56 -19.16 0.15
CA PRO A 215 -5.39 -18.01 0.49
C PRO A 215 -4.87 -17.30 1.76
N TYR A 216 -5.02 -15.98 1.81
CA TYR A 216 -4.76 -15.20 3.02
C TYR A 216 -5.78 -14.07 3.19
N HIS A 217 -6.53 -14.12 4.29
CA HIS A 217 -7.44 -13.04 4.66
C HIS A 217 -7.79 -13.06 6.15
N ALA A 218 -8.34 -11.96 6.64
CA ALA A 218 -8.73 -11.78 8.04
C ALA A 218 -9.81 -12.77 8.56
N GLY A 219 -10.46 -13.54 7.68
CA GLY A 219 -11.38 -14.61 8.08
C GLY A 219 -10.73 -15.94 8.45
N LEU A 220 -9.44 -16.13 8.16
CA LEU A 220 -8.70 -17.34 8.55
C LEU A 220 -8.35 -17.28 10.04
N ASP A 221 -8.28 -18.43 10.68
CA ASP A 221 -7.79 -18.54 12.05
C ASP A 221 -6.30 -18.13 12.15
N SER A 222 -5.87 -17.75 13.35
CA SER A 222 -4.52 -17.19 13.55
C SER A 222 -3.41 -18.16 13.17
N ASP A 223 -3.56 -19.44 13.51
CA ASP A 223 -2.54 -20.47 13.25
C ASP A 223 -2.41 -20.73 11.75
N THR A 224 -3.53 -20.75 11.03
CA THR A 224 -3.53 -20.90 9.57
C THR A 224 -2.93 -19.69 8.86
N ARG A 225 -3.23 -18.47 9.28
CA ARG A 225 -2.57 -17.27 8.73
C ARG A 225 -1.07 -17.31 8.95
N GLN A 226 -0.62 -17.64 10.16
CA GLN A 226 0.80 -17.75 10.47
C GLN A 226 1.47 -18.81 9.61
N ARG A 227 0.86 -20.00 9.49
CA ARG A 227 1.39 -21.08 8.66
C ARG A 227 1.51 -20.69 7.19
N HIS A 228 0.50 -20.03 6.61
CA HIS A 228 0.56 -19.57 5.23
C HIS A 228 1.62 -18.48 5.03
N GLN A 229 1.74 -17.54 5.97
CA GLN A 229 2.78 -16.52 5.96
C GLN A 229 4.18 -17.14 6.03
N ASP A 230 4.42 -18.04 6.98
CA ASP A 230 5.71 -18.73 7.15
C ASP A 230 6.10 -19.51 5.90
N ARG A 231 5.14 -20.22 5.30
CA ARG A 231 5.36 -20.93 4.03
C ARG A 231 5.72 -19.97 2.92
N PHE A 232 4.99 -18.86 2.76
CA PHE A 232 5.31 -17.88 1.72
C PHE A 232 6.69 -17.25 1.91
N LEU A 233 7.10 -16.95 3.14
CA LEU A 233 8.42 -16.38 3.41
C LEU A 233 9.57 -17.37 3.13
N ARG A 234 9.34 -18.68 3.28
CA ARG A 234 10.40 -19.72 3.22
C ARG A 234 10.42 -20.53 1.93
N GLU A 235 9.27 -20.73 1.29
CA GLU A 235 9.13 -21.53 0.07
C GLU A 235 9.27 -20.66 -1.17
N ASP A 236 10.03 -21.16 -2.14
CA ASP A 236 10.10 -20.57 -3.47
C ASP A 236 8.90 -21.02 -4.32
N GLY A 237 8.44 -20.14 -5.21
CA GLY A 237 7.39 -20.46 -6.17
C GLY A 237 5.98 -20.60 -5.62
N LEU A 238 5.74 -20.07 -4.41
CA LEU A 238 4.41 -19.98 -3.83
C LEU A 238 3.72 -18.66 -4.21
N ILE A 239 2.46 -18.75 -4.63
CA ILE A 239 1.57 -17.62 -4.88
C ILE A 239 0.68 -17.39 -3.66
N MET A 240 0.76 -16.20 -3.05
CA MET A 240 -0.21 -15.81 -2.03
C MET A 240 -1.39 -15.08 -2.66
N VAL A 241 -2.59 -15.65 -2.57
CA VAL A 241 -3.82 -14.96 -2.96
C VAL A 241 -4.42 -14.31 -1.73
N ALA A 242 -4.71 -13.02 -1.76
CA ALA A 242 -5.06 -12.30 -0.56
C ALA A 242 -5.98 -11.10 -0.75
N THR A 243 -6.62 -10.70 0.36
CA THR A 243 -7.16 -9.34 0.46
C THR A 243 -6.07 -8.37 0.93
N ILE A 244 -6.40 -7.08 1.05
CA ILE A 244 -5.53 -6.04 1.63
C ILE A 244 -4.98 -6.38 3.03
N ALA A 245 -5.55 -7.38 3.71
CA ALA A 245 -5.03 -7.90 4.98
C ALA A 245 -3.62 -8.50 4.84
N PHE A 246 -3.25 -9.02 3.66
CA PHE A 246 -1.89 -9.49 3.37
C PHE A 246 -1.09 -8.33 2.80
N GLY A 247 -0.61 -7.47 3.69
CA GLY A 247 0.06 -6.27 3.25
C GLY A 247 1.14 -5.85 4.22
N MET A 248 0.76 -5.02 5.17
CA MET A 248 1.74 -4.32 5.98
C MET A 248 2.62 -5.32 6.78
N GLY A 249 3.92 -5.34 6.48
CA GLY A 249 4.91 -6.19 7.16
C GLY A 249 5.42 -7.44 6.45
N ILE A 250 4.91 -7.81 5.27
CA ILE A 250 5.55 -8.90 4.50
C ILE A 250 6.89 -8.40 3.95
N ASP A 251 7.95 -9.15 4.23
CA ASP A 251 9.30 -8.87 3.74
C ASP A 251 9.91 -10.10 3.07
N LYS A 252 9.30 -10.52 1.95
CA LYS A 252 9.91 -11.48 1.02
C LYS A 252 10.64 -10.70 -0.08
N PRO A 253 11.98 -10.75 -0.16
CA PRO A 253 12.74 -9.91 -1.09
C PRO A 253 12.50 -10.27 -2.57
N ASP A 254 12.19 -11.54 -2.83
CA ASP A 254 12.18 -12.19 -4.12
C ASP A 254 10.78 -12.42 -4.72
N VAL A 255 9.80 -11.60 -4.34
CA VAL A 255 8.48 -11.60 -5.00
C VAL A 255 8.62 -11.09 -6.44
N ARG A 256 8.31 -11.91 -7.44
CA ARG A 256 8.49 -11.57 -8.87
C ARG A 256 7.28 -10.92 -9.49
N PHE A 257 6.08 -11.12 -8.95
CA PHE A 257 4.91 -10.40 -9.40
C PHE A 257 3.91 -10.07 -8.30
N VAL A 258 3.22 -8.95 -8.50
CA VAL A 258 2.00 -8.59 -7.79
C VAL A 258 0.91 -8.42 -8.83
N ALA A 259 -0.19 -9.16 -8.68
CA ALA A 259 -1.34 -9.13 -9.57
C ALA A 259 -2.58 -8.61 -8.85
N HIS A 260 -3.32 -7.70 -9.46
CA HIS A 260 -4.60 -7.19 -8.95
C HIS A 260 -5.73 -7.69 -9.84
N LEU A 261 -6.60 -8.55 -9.29
CA LEU A 261 -7.80 -9.02 -9.99
C LEU A 261 -8.97 -8.05 -9.91
N ASP A 262 -8.87 -7.07 -9.02
CA ASP A 262 -9.85 -6.04 -8.75
C ASP A 262 -9.11 -4.74 -8.45
N ILE A 263 -9.64 -3.60 -8.88
CA ILE A 263 -9.00 -2.29 -8.68
C ILE A 263 -8.83 -2.00 -7.17
N PRO A 264 -7.65 -1.51 -6.72
CA PRO A 264 -7.47 -1.01 -5.36
C PRO A 264 -8.39 0.17 -5.04
N LYS A 265 -8.51 0.49 -3.75
CA LYS A 265 -9.37 1.59 -3.26
C LYS A 265 -8.84 2.97 -3.68
N ASN A 266 -7.53 3.10 -3.84
CA ASN A 266 -6.84 4.33 -4.19
C ASN A 266 -5.43 4.03 -4.73
N ILE A 267 -4.80 5.05 -5.30
CA ILE A 267 -3.50 4.94 -5.94
C ILE A 267 -2.35 4.70 -4.95
N GLU A 268 -2.47 5.14 -3.69
CA GLU A 268 -1.48 4.83 -2.65
C GLU A 268 -1.50 3.36 -2.26
N GLY A 269 -2.69 2.77 -2.12
CA GLY A 269 -2.85 1.33 -1.94
C GLY A 269 -2.23 0.56 -3.09
N TYR A 270 -2.51 0.96 -4.34
CA TYR A 270 -1.88 0.37 -5.53
C TYR A 270 -0.36 0.45 -5.49
N TYR A 271 0.22 1.61 -5.15
CA TYR A 271 1.66 1.80 -5.04
C TYR A 271 2.27 0.91 -3.94
N GLN A 272 1.66 0.90 -2.75
CA GLN A 272 2.13 0.12 -1.60
C GLN A 272 2.08 -1.39 -1.88
N GLU A 273 1.00 -1.85 -2.51
CA GLU A 273 0.78 -3.26 -2.84
C GLU A 273 1.73 -3.72 -3.95
N THR A 274 1.84 -2.98 -5.05
CA THR A 274 2.75 -3.32 -6.15
C THR A 274 4.23 -3.22 -5.74
N GLY A 275 4.57 -2.29 -4.85
CA GLY A 275 5.93 -2.11 -4.31
C GLY A 275 6.47 -3.30 -3.51
N ARG A 276 5.65 -4.32 -3.23
CA ARG A 276 6.06 -5.59 -2.61
C ARG A 276 6.89 -6.46 -3.53
N ALA A 277 6.74 -6.29 -4.84
CA ALA A 277 7.52 -7.03 -5.82
C ALA A 277 8.93 -6.46 -5.96
N GLY A 278 9.90 -7.33 -6.26
CA GLY A 278 11.26 -6.96 -6.66
C GLY A 278 12.03 -6.15 -5.62
N ARG A 279 11.91 -6.47 -4.32
CA ARG A 279 12.63 -5.76 -3.26
C ARG A 279 14.14 -6.02 -3.28
N ASP A 280 14.54 -7.16 -3.81
CA ASP A 280 15.94 -7.49 -4.19
C ASP A 280 16.50 -6.65 -5.35
N GLY A 281 15.68 -5.78 -5.97
CA GLY A 281 16.07 -4.95 -7.11
C GLY A 281 16.08 -5.68 -8.45
N LEU A 282 15.76 -6.98 -8.49
CA LEU A 282 15.65 -7.76 -9.72
C LEU A 282 14.33 -7.46 -10.45
N PRO A 283 14.23 -7.73 -11.76
CA PRO A 283 13.01 -7.51 -12.53
C PRO A 283 11.78 -8.15 -11.88
N ALA A 284 10.68 -7.41 -11.87
CA ALA A 284 9.41 -7.86 -11.34
C ALA A 284 8.24 -7.18 -12.06
N ASN A 285 7.04 -7.74 -11.92
CA ASN A 285 5.84 -7.31 -12.63
C ASN A 285 4.74 -6.85 -11.66
N ALA A 286 4.19 -5.68 -11.92
CA ALA A 286 2.93 -5.22 -11.36
C ALA A 286 1.86 -5.34 -12.46
N TRP A 287 0.93 -6.27 -12.28
CA TRP A 287 -0.13 -6.56 -13.25
C TRP A 287 -1.49 -6.26 -12.64
N MET A 288 -2.37 -5.59 -13.36
CA MET A 288 -3.74 -5.34 -12.89
C MET A 288 -4.73 -5.55 -14.02
N CYS A 289 -5.81 -6.28 -13.77
CA CYS A 289 -7.01 -6.17 -14.60
C CYS A 289 -8.01 -5.23 -13.95
N TYR A 290 -8.61 -4.34 -14.75
CA TYR A 290 -9.63 -3.40 -14.26
C TYR A 290 -10.87 -3.42 -15.16
N GLY A 291 -12.05 -3.27 -14.56
CA GLY A 291 -13.30 -3.05 -15.27
C GLY A 291 -14.09 -1.89 -14.66
N LEU A 292 -14.90 -1.21 -15.49
CA LEU A 292 -15.71 -0.06 -15.04
C LEU A 292 -16.67 -0.42 -13.90
N GLN A 293 -17.16 -1.66 -13.84
CA GLN A 293 -18.00 -2.14 -12.74
C GLN A 293 -17.28 -2.07 -11.38
N ASP A 294 -15.98 -2.37 -11.35
CA ASP A 294 -15.19 -2.31 -10.11
C ASP A 294 -15.12 -0.85 -9.61
N VAL A 295 -14.98 0.11 -10.54
CA VAL A 295 -14.94 1.56 -10.25
C VAL A 295 -16.27 2.04 -9.69
N VAL A 296 -17.39 1.63 -10.31
CA VAL A 296 -18.75 1.96 -9.83
C VAL A 296 -18.95 1.42 -8.41
N GLN A 297 -18.51 0.19 -8.14
CA GLN A 297 -18.61 -0.40 -6.80
C GLN A 297 -17.77 0.37 -5.77
N GLN A 298 -16.53 0.72 -6.10
CA GLN A 298 -15.67 1.53 -5.21
C GLN A 298 -16.27 2.91 -4.94
N ARG A 299 -16.79 3.59 -5.98
CA ARG A 299 -17.46 4.89 -5.83
C ARG A 299 -18.68 4.80 -4.93
N ARG A 300 -19.52 3.78 -5.12
CA ARG A 300 -20.68 3.52 -4.26
C ARG A 300 -20.27 3.33 -2.79
N MET A 301 -19.22 2.55 -2.53
CA MET A 301 -18.71 2.35 -1.16
C MET A 301 -18.19 3.64 -0.52
N ILE A 302 -17.60 4.54 -1.31
CA ILE A 302 -17.18 5.88 -0.84
C ILE A 302 -18.40 6.73 -0.50
N ASP A 303 -19.41 6.75 -1.38
CA ASP A 303 -20.59 7.60 -1.22
C ASP A 303 -21.51 7.12 -0.08
N GLU A 304 -21.63 5.81 0.16
CA GLU A 304 -22.40 5.21 1.27
C GLU A 304 -21.64 5.23 2.61
N SER A 305 -20.37 5.66 2.63
CA SER A 305 -19.56 5.75 3.85
C SER A 305 -20.15 6.77 4.85
N PRO A 306 -20.12 6.50 6.17
CA PRO A 306 -20.54 7.46 7.20
C PRO A 306 -19.57 8.64 7.39
N ALA A 307 -18.53 8.74 6.56
CA ALA A 307 -17.53 9.80 6.64
C ALA A 307 -18.07 11.17 6.20
N SER A 308 -17.35 12.23 6.60
CA SER A 308 -17.69 13.61 6.19
C SER A 308 -17.64 13.81 4.68
N GLU A 309 -18.40 14.78 4.15
CA GLU A 309 -18.39 15.09 2.70
C GLU A 309 -17.00 15.48 2.20
N ALA A 310 -16.23 16.23 2.99
CA ALA A 310 -14.86 16.60 2.65
C ALA A 310 -13.95 15.36 2.50
N PHE A 311 -14.10 14.37 3.39
CA PHE A 311 -13.37 13.10 3.29
C PHE A 311 -13.81 12.29 2.07
N ARG A 312 -15.12 12.19 1.81
CA ARG A 312 -15.64 11.51 0.61
C ARG A 312 -15.11 12.15 -0.68
N HIS A 313 -15.07 13.48 -0.74
CA HIS A 313 -14.52 14.21 -1.88
C HIS A 313 -13.05 13.86 -2.14
N VAL A 314 -12.21 13.81 -1.10
CA VAL A 314 -10.81 13.40 -1.25
C VAL A 314 -10.69 11.94 -1.69
N MET A 315 -11.47 11.03 -1.12
CA MET A 315 -11.46 9.62 -1.53
C MET A 315 -11.90 9.44 -2.99
N ARG A 316 -12.89 10.21 -3.46
CA ARG A 316 -13.26 10.24 -4.89
C ARG A 316 -12.10 10.70 -5.75
N GLY A 317 -11.41 11.79 -5.37
CA GLY A 317 -10.24 12.28 -6.09
C GLY A 317 -9.11 11.23 -6.17
N LYS A 318 -8.86 10.47 -5.11
CA LYS A 318 -7.88 9.38 -5.11
C LYS A 318 -8.27 8.21 -6.01
N LEU A 319 -9.55 7.85 -6.02
CA LEU A 319 -10.08 6.84 -6.95
C LEU A 319 -9.99 7.31 -8.41
N GLU A 320 -10.32 8.58 -8.67
CA GLU A 320 -10.20 9.20 -9.99
C GLU A 320 -8.74 9.26 -10.47
N ALA A 321 -7.78 9.49 -9.58
CA ALA A 321 -6.36 9.40 -9.90
C ALA A 321 -5.94 7.98 -10.33
N LEU A 322 -6.42 6.94 -9.63
CA LEU A 322 -6.18 5.55 -10.00
C LEU A 322 -6.87 5.18 -11.32
N LEU A 323 -8.08 5.67 -11.57
CA LEU A 323 -8.77 5.49 -12.85
C LEU A 323 -7.99 6.16 -13.99
N THR A 324 -7.53 7.39 -13.78
CA THR A 324 -6.67 8.10 -14.73
C THR A 324 -5.41 7.31 -15.02
N LEU A 325 -4.81 6.68 -14.00
CA LEU A 325 -3.67 5.80 -14.18
C LEU A 325 -4.02 4.58 -15.03
N ALA A 326 -5.20 3.98 -14.87
CA ALA A 326 -5.66 2.79 -15.60
C ALA A 326 -6.08 3.09 -17.06
N GLU A 327 -6.69 4.24 -17.31
CA GLU A 327 -7.18 4.66 -18.64
C GLU A 327 -6.14 5.45 -19.45
N SER A 328 -5.02 5.84 -18.82
CA SER A 328 -3.94 6.57 -19.50
C SER A 328 -3.42 5.81 -20.72
N ILE A 329 -3.17 6.53 -21.80
CA ILE A 329 -2.40 6.07 -22.96
C ILE A 329 -0.90 6.43 -22.85
N HIS A 330 -0.55 7.32 -21.91
CA HIS A 330 0.82 7.77 -21.65
C HIS A 330 1.53 6.86 -20.63
N CYS A 331 2.83 7.10 -20.43
CA CYS A 331 3.66 6.36 -19.48
C CYS A 331 2.99 6.21 -18.09
N ARG A 332 2.69 4.96 -17.68
CA ARG A 332 2.06 4.66 -16.38
C ARG A 332 2.90 5.16 -15.22
N ARG A 333 4.21 4.93 -15.32
CA ARG A 333 5.15 5.28 -14.26
C ARG A 333 5.26 6.79 -14.07
N GLU A 334 5.30 7.55 -15.16
CA GLU A 334 5.30 9.01 -15.06
C GLU A 334 4.06 9.51 -14.31
N ARG A 335 2.87 9.01 -14.66
CA ARG A 335 1.62 9.38 -13.99
C ARG A 335 1.63 9.01 -12.51
N LEU A 336 2.15 7.83 -12.17
CA LEU A 336 2.28 7.36 -10.79
C LEU A 336 3.25 8.23 -9.98
N LEU A 337 4.42 8.58 -10.53
CA LEU A 337 5.39 9.45 -9.85
C LEU A 337 4.87 10.89 -9.71
N ALA A 338 4.22 11.42 -10.75
CA ALA A 338 3.63 12.75 -10.74
C ALA A 338 2.57 12.89 -9.64
N TYR A 339 1.80 11.84 -9.36
CA TYR A 339 0.85 11.82 -8.24
C TYR A 339 1.52 12.06 -6.88
N PHE A 340 2.70 11.48 -6.64
CA PHE A 340 3.47 11.69 -5.40
C PHE A 340 4.29 12.99 -5.39
N GLY A 341 4.25 13.76 -6.48
CA GLY A 341 4.95 15.03 -6.67
C GLY A 341 6.32 14.91 -7.34
N GLU A 342 6.67 13.74 -7.87
CA GLU A 342 7.93 13.51 -8.57
C GLU A 342 7.73 13.65 -10.08
N THR A 343 8.32 14.68 -10.67
CA THR A 343 8.14 14.99 -12.10
C THR A 343 9.42 14.98 -12.92
N ALA A 344 10.58 14.88 -12.26
CA ALA A 344 11.86 14.72 -12.93
C ALA A 344 11.92 13.35 -13.61
N ALA A 345 12.59 13.28 -14.77
CA ALA A 345 12.79 12.03 -15.47
C ALA A 345 13.79 11.15 -14.69
N PRO A 346 13.47 9.88 -14.38
CA PRO A 346 14.41 8.97 -13.76
C PRO A 346 15.50 8.55 -14.77
N PRO A 347 16.64 8.01 -14.28
CA PRO A 347 17.69 7.48 -15.14
C PRO A 347 17.15 6.42 -16.12
N GLY A 348 17.54 6.52 -17.40
CA GLY A 348 17.09 5.62 -18.46
C GLY A 348 15.73 5.94 -19.07
N ALA A 349 15.00 6.95 -18.54
CA ALA A 349 13.80 7.45 -19.18
C ALA A 349 14.14 8.18 -20.50
N GLN A 350 13.23 8.07 -21.46
CA GLN A 350 13.30 8.77 -22.74
C GLN A 350 12.36 9.98 -22.73
N PRO A 351 12.61 11.05 -23.50
CA PRO A 351 11.66 12.14 -23.63
C PRO A 351 10.32 11.63 -24.20
N ALA A 352 9.22 12.26 -23.79
CA ALA A 352 7.92 12.01 -24.40
C ALA A 352 7.96 12.35 -25.90
N SER A 353 7.15 11.65 -26.70
CA SER A 353 6.98 12.03 -28.10
C SER A 353 6.38 13.43 -28.21
N PRO A 354 6.53 14.15 -29.34
CA PRO A 354 5.87 15.44 -29.53
C PRO A 354 4.35 15.39 -29.32
N GLU A 355 3.72 14.29 -29.75
CA GLU A 355 2.28 14.04 -29.60
C GLU A 355 1.90 13.83 -28.13
N ASP A 356 2.65 13.01 -27.39
CA ASP A 356 2.45 12.81 -25.95
C ASP A 356 2.73 14.09 -25.14
N SER A 357 3.66 14.92 -25.60
CA SER A 357 4.01 16.18 -24.93
C SER A 357 2.87 17.20 -25.01
N ALA A 358 2.10 17.17 -26.10
CA ALA A 358 0.93 18.05 -26.27
C ALA A 358 -0.17 17.76 -25.23
N THR A 359 -0.22 16.55 -24.67
CA THR A 359 -1.20 16.15 -23.63
C THR A 359 -0.59 16.14 -22.22
N GLY A 360 0.61 16.71 -22.06
CA GLY A 360 1.26 16.96 -20.78
C GLY A 360 2.22 15.88 -20.29
N ALA A 361 2.50 14.83 -21.09
CA ALA A 361 3.56 13.89 -20.77
C ALA A 361 4.94 14.52 -21.01
N ARG A 362 5.93 14.13 -20.22
CA ARG A 362 7.28 14.71 -20.19
C ARG A 362 8.32 13.66 -20.55
N TRP A 363 8.13 12.42 -20.10
CA TRP A 363 9.07 11.33 -20.32
C TRP A 363 8.40 9.96 -20.29
N ARG A 364 9.10 8.95 -20.82
CA ARG A 364 8.68 7.56 -20.97
C ARG A 364 9.67 6.64 -20.26
N CYS A 365 9.17 5.75 -19.40
CA CYS A 365 10.02 4.87 -18.59
C CYS A 365 10.64 3.71 -19.36
N MET A 366 10.12 3.38 -20.56
CA MET A 366 10.53 2.23 -21.36
C MET A 366 10.38 0.86 -20.65
N ASN A 367 9.58 0.81 -19.57
CA ASN A 367 9.33 -0.41 -18.79
C ASN A 367 7.88 -0.49 -18.27
N CYS A 368 6.91 0.07 -18.99
CA CYS A 368 5.48 -0.16 -18.74
C CYS A 368 4.77 -0.54 -20.03
N ASP A 369 3.61 -1.15 -19.92
CA ASP A 369 2.73 -1.52 -21.04
C ASP A 369 2.62 -0.42 -22.11
N ASN A 370 2.27 0.82 -21.75
CA ASN A 370 2.11 1.93 -22.68
C ASN A 370 3.43 2.39 -23.33
N CYS A 371 4.58 2.12 -22.70
CA CYS A 371 5.88 2.43 -23.29
C CYS A 371 6.34 1.32 -24.25
N LEU A 372 6.07 0.07 -23.90
CA LEU A 372 6.51 -1.12 -24.64
C LEU A 372 5.59 -1.43 -25.83
N THR A 373 4.28 -1.28 -25.63
CA THR A 373 3.23 -1.53 -26.61
C THR A 373 2.26 -0.34 -26.62
N PRO A 374 2.64 0.79 -27.26
CA PRO A 374 1.79 1.98 -27.29
C PRO A 374 0.43 1.68 -27.92
N ALA A 375 -0.64 2.17 -27.29
CA ALA A 375 -1.98 2.03 -27.82
C ALA A 375 -2.12 2.79 -29.15
N GLN A 376 -2.81 2.20 -30.12
CA GLN A 376 -3.21 2.94 -31.32
C GLN A 376 -4.35 3.89 -30.93
N VAL A 377 -4.11 5.18 -31.11
CA VAL A 377 -5.07 6.23 -30.83
C VAL A 377 -5.63 6.80 -32.13
N TRP A 378 -6.88 7.24 -32.09
CA TRP A 378 -7.53 7.93 -33.19
C TRP A 378 -8.45 9.01 -32.64
N ASP A 379 -8.78 10.01 -33.46
CA ASP A 379 -9.72 11.06 -33.07
C ASP A 379 -11.15 10.51 -33.01
N GLY A 380 -11.55 10.09 -31.80
CA GLY A 380 -12.87 9.55 -31.53
C GLY A 380 -13.98 10.60 -31.36
N THR A 381 -13.73 11.89 -31.63
CA THR A 381 -14.69 12.97 -31.34
C THR A 381 -16.06 12.72 -31.96
N ASP A 382 -16.11 12.36 -33.24
CA ASP A 382 -17.38 12.08 -33.93
C ASP A 382 -18.11 10.84 -33.36
N ALA A 383 -17.38 9.76 -33.07
CA ALA A 383 -17.97 8.57 -32.45
C ALA A 383 -18.48 8.85 -31.03
N ALA A 384 -17.73 9.64 -30.24
CA ALA A 384 -18.14 10.06 -28.91
C ALA A 384 -19.41 10.94 -28.97
N LEU A 385 -19.47 11.90 -29.90
CA LEU A 385 -20.65 12.74 -30.12
C LEU A 385 -21.86 11.91 -30.53
N LYS A 386 -21.68 10.92 -31.42
CA LYS A 386 -22.75 10.00 -31.81
C LYS A 386 -23.26 9.22 -30.60
N LEU A 387 -22.38 8.61 -29.82
CA LEU A 387 -22.74 7.86 -28.61
C LEU A 387 -23.49 8.74 -27.59
N LEU A 388 -22.95 9.92 -27.27
CA LEU A 388 -23.56 10.85 -26.32
C LEU A 388 -24.92 11.36 -26.83
N SER A 389 -25.03 11.65 -28.14
CA SER A 389 -26.29 12.02 -28.76
C SER A 389 -27.31 10.88 -28.71
N THR A 390 -26.89 9.62 -28.93
CA THR A 390 -27.76 8.45 -28.81
C THR A 390 -28.28 8.32 -27.37
N VAL A 391 -27.41 8.37 -26.38
CA VAL A 391 -27.79 8.33 -24.95
C VAL A 391 -28.80 9.43 -24.63
N TYR A 392 -28.52 10.66 -25.02
CA TYR A 392 -29.39 11.81 -24.78
C TYR A 392 -30.76 11.65 -25.45
N ARG A 393 -30.79 11.28 -26.75
CA ARG A 393 -32.04 11.15 -27.52
C ARG A 393 -32.89 10.00 -27.03
N VAL A 394 -32.27 8.87 -26.70
CA VAL A 394 -32.97 7.73 -26.12
C VAL A 394 -33.65 8.15 -24.82
N GLN A 395 -32.93 8.82 -23.91
CA GLN A 395 -33.52 9.32 -22.66
C GLN A 395 -34.66 10.32 -22.90
N GLN A 396 -34.55 11.21 -23.89
CA GLN A 396 -35.63 12.12 -24.25
C GLN A 396 -36.88 11.41 -24.79
N HIS A 397 -36.70 10.37 -25.61
CA HIS A 397 -37.82 9.68 -26.25
C HIS A 397 -38.52 8.65 -25.34
N SER A 398 -37.75 7.87 -24.57
CA SER A 398 -38.30 6.82 -23.70
C SER A 398 -38.68 7.33 -22.30
N GLY A 399 -38.08 8.45 -21.85
CA GLY A 399 -38.20 8.94 -20.48
C GLY A 399 -37.34 8.19 -19.45
N PHE A 400 -36.56 7.18 -19.87
CA PHE A 400 -35.65 6.41 -19.01
C PHE A 400 -34.39 5.97 -19.76
N GLY A 401 -33.27 5.81 -19.06
CA GLY A 401 -32.02 5.35 -19.66
C GLY A 401 -31.99 3.83 -19.90
N PHE A 402 -31.18 3.40 -20.86
CA PHE A 402 -30.88 1.99 -21.09
C PHE A 402 -29.41 1.68 -20.73
N GLY A 403 -29.12 0.41 -20.49
CA GLY A 403 -27.74 -0.05 -20.22
C GLY A 403 -26.83 0.08 -21.46
N ALA A 404 -25.52 0.12 -21.22
CA ALA A 404 -24.51 0.34 -22.26
C ALA A 404 -24.65 -0.64 -23.45
N GLY A 405 -24.96 -1.92 -23.20
CA GLY A 405 -25.18 -2.91 -24.27
C GLY A 405 -26.26 -2.48 -25.25
N HIS A 406 -27.43 -2.07 -24.75
CA HIS A 406 -28.54 -1.64 -25.58
C HIS A 406 -28.26 -0.32 -26.29
N ILE A 407 -27.54 0.60 -25.64
CA ILE A 407 -27.11 1.86 -26.29
C ILE A 407 -26.13 1.59 -27.44
N MET A 408 -25.29 0.55 -27.35
CA MET A 408 -24.38 0.16 -28.44
C MET A 408 -25.10 -0.55 -29.60
N ASP A 409 -26.24 -1.21 -29.32
CA ASP A 409 -27.07 -1.86 -30.36
C ASP A 409 -27.85 -0.84 -31.22
N ILE A 410 -28.14 0.34 -30.67
CA ILE A 410 -28.82 1.48 -31.34
C ILE A 410 -27.80 2.31 -32.12
#